data_AF-A0A7S1MR67-F1
#
_entry.id   AF-A0A7S1MR67-F1
#
_cell.length_a   1.000
_cell.length_b   1.000
_cell.length_c   1.000
_cell.angle_alpha   90.00
_cell.angle_beta   90.00
_cell.angle_gamma   90.00
#
_symmetry.space_group_name_H-M   'P 1'
#
loop_
_entity.id
_entity.type
_entity.pdbx_description
1 polymer ?
#
loop_
_entity_poly.entity_id
_entity_poly.type
_entity_poly.pdbx_seq_one_letter_code
_entity_poly.pdbx_strand_id
1 'polypeptide(L)'
;KELIVLDTGGDASPFFTGRAGGGELNPVGDSRVLYVHVRQYPLTLGHKRNQLLQLASGEGVAHFDDDNLYAPEYLSTMVESLRASRAQLVELVGTFAWEP
;
A
#
# COMPACT_ATOMS: atom_id res chain seq x y z
N LYS A 1 11.16 4.49 -4.27
CA LYS A 1 9.78 4.28 -3.79
C LYS A 1 9.79 2.91 -3.13
N GLU A 2 9.38 2.83 -1.87
CA GLU A 2 9.24 1.57 -1.13
C GLU A 2 7.75 1.23 -1.00
N LEU A 3 7.43 -0.06 -0.90
CA LEU A 3 6.11 -0.58 -0.57
C LEU A 3 6.26 -1.43 0.68
N ILE A 4 5.56 -1.05 1.75
CA ILE A 4 5.57 -1.79 3.00
C ILE A 4 4.19 -2.40 3.19
N VAL A 5 4.11 -3.72 3.31
CA VAL A 5 2.87 -4.47 3.48
C VAL A 5 2.85 -5.11 4.85
N LEU A 6 1.83 -4.77 5.64
CA LEU A 6 1.56 -5.40 6.94
C LEU A 6 0.35 -6.32 6.80
N ASP A 7 0.63 -7.60 6.62
CA ASP A 7 -0.36 -8.66 6.47
C ASP A 7 -0.72 -9.25 7.84
N THR A 8 -2.00 -9.23 8.17
CA THR A 8 -2.53 -9.78 9.41
C THR A 8 -3.47 -10.96 9.18
N GLY A 9 -3.40 -11.58 7.99
CA GLY A 9 -4.13 -12.79 7.64
C GLY A 9 -3.73 -13.99 8.51
N GLY A 10 -4.58 -15.02 8.49
CA GLY A 10 -4.35 -16.24 9.28
C GLY A 10 -3.02 -16.92 8.99
N ASP A 11 -2.66 -16.97 7.70
CA ASP A 11 -1.39 -17.46 7.17
C ASP A 11 -0.74 -16.37 6.32
N ALA A 12 0.58 -16.46 6.13
CA ALA A 12 1.31 -15.53 5.28
C ALA A 12 0.89 -15.68 3.81
N SER A 13 0.75 -14.56 3.12
CA SER A 13 0.42 -14.50 1.70
C SER A 13 1.38 -15.33 0.84
N PRO A 14 0.88 -16.28 0.03
CA PRO A 14 1.69 -17.02 -0.93
C PRO A 14 2.37 -16.12 -1.97
N PHE A 15 1.75 -14.98 -2.31
CA PHE A 15 2.29 -14.01 -3.26
C PHE A 15 3.59 -13.38 -2.75
N PHE A 16 3.60 -12.90 -1.49
CA PHE A 16 4.77 -12.29 -0.88
C PHE A 16 5.80 -13.30 -0.36
N THR A 17 5.45 -14.59 -0.32
CA THR A 17 6.37 -15.67 0.12
C THR A 17 6.88 -16.54 -1.03
N GLY A 18 6.55 -16.21 -2.29
CA GLY A 18 7.03 -16.92 -3.47
C GLY A 18 6.44 -18.32 -3.62
N ARG A 19 5.33 -18.58 -2.93
CA ARG A 19 4.58 -19.85 -2.96
C ARG A 19 3.36 -19.78 -3.88
N ALA A 20 3.00 -18.59 -4.35
CA ALA A 20 2.01 -18.43 -5.42
C ALA A 20 2.64 -18.87 -6.75
N GLY A 21 2.04 -19.86 -7.42
CA GLY A 21 2.49 -20.29 -8.74
C GLY A 21 2.20 -19.23 -9.81
N GLY A 22 3.21 -18.92 -10.64
CA GLY A 22 3.03 -18.60 -12.06
C GLY A 22 2.41 -17.25 -12.47
N GLY A 23 2.77 -16.14 -11.83
CA GLY A 23 2.49 -14.80 -12.35
C GLY A 23 3.75 -14.07 -12.82
N GLU A 24 3.64 -13.15 -13.79
CA GLU A 24 4.75 -12.28 -14.24
C GLU A 24 5.27 -11.35 -13.12
N LEU A 25 4.45 -11.11 -12.09
CA LEU A 25 4.79 -10.29 -10.92
C LEU A 25 5.26 -11.19 -9.77
N ASN A 26 6.53 -11.05 -9.38
CA ASN A 26 7.09 -11.70 -8.20
C ASN A 26 7.67 -10.63 -7.25
N PRO A 27 7.01 -10.33 -6.12
CA PRO A 27 7.54 -9.37 -5.15
C PRO A 27 8.75 -9.94 -4.40
N VAL A 28 8.95 -11.26 -4.43
CA VAL A 28 10.09 -11.90 -3.76
C VAL A 28 11.38 -11.50 -4.47
N GLY A 29 12.22 -10.77 -3.75
CA GLY A 29 13.51 -10.28 -4.25
C GLY A 29 13.46 -8.85 -4.78
N ASP A 30 12.29 -8.21 -4.89
CA ASP A 30 12.23 -6.77 -5.12
C ASP A 30 12.61 -6.04 -3.83
N SER A 31 13.83 -5.50 -3.79
CA SER A 31 14.34 -4.72 -2.65
C SER A 31 13.47 -3.52 -2.25
N ARG A 32 12.52 -3.11 -3.09
CA ARG A 32 11.57 -2.02 -2.80
C ARG A 32 10.36 -2.51 -2.02
N VAL A 33 10.16 -3.82 -1.86
CA VAL A 33 9.00 -4.40 -1.17
C VAL A 33 9.43 -4.98 0.17
N LEU A 34 8.91 -4.42 1.26
CA LEU A 34 9.04 -4.97 2.61
C LEU A 34 7.72 -5.61 3.02
N TYR A 35 7.73 -6.93 3.19
CA TYR A 35 6.57 -7.69 3.64
C TYR A 35 6.73 -8.13 5.10
N VAL A 36 5.74 -7.79 5.92
CA VAL A 36 5.67 -8.16 7.34
C VAL A 36 4.37 -8.90 7.58
N HIS A 37 4.45 -10.15 8.03
CA HIS A 37 3.29 -10.95 8.44
C HIS A 37 3.19 -11.03 9.95
N VAL A 38 2.01 -10.76 10.50
CA VAL A 38 1.72 -10.89 11.93
C VAL A 38 0.42 -11.66 12.13
N ARG A 39 0.53 -12.89 12.61
CA ARG A 39 -0.62 -13.75 12.93
C ARG A 39 -1.34 -13.27 14.21
N GLN A 40 -2.66 -13.43 14.24
CA GLN A 40 -3.51 -13.17 15.43
C GLN A 40 -3.36 -11.74 15.97
N TYR A 41 -3.68 -10.75 15.15
CA TYR A 41 -3.45 -9.35 15.47
C TYR A 41 -4.77 -8.60 15.76
N PRO A 42 -5.07 -8.20 17.01
CA PRO A 42 -6.30 -7.50 17.35
C PRO A 42 -6.14 -5.98 17.21
N LEU A 43 -5.56 -5.52 16.10
CA LEU A 43 -5.28 -4.11 15.89
C LEU A 43 -6.21 -3.49 14.85
N THR A 44 -6.79 -2.36 15.22
CA THR A 44 -7.61 -1.52 14.32
C THR A 44 -6.79 -1.07 13.11
N LEU A 45 -7.48 -0.62 12.05
CA LEU A 45 -6.82 -0.09 10.85
C LEU A 45 -5.78 1.01 11.18
N GLY A 46 -6.11 1.91 12.11
CA GLY A 46 -5.20 2.98 12.54
C GLY A 46 -3.90 2.45 13.15
N HIS A 47 -3.97 1.38 13.95
CA HIS A 47 -2.77 0.75 14.49
C HIS A 47 -1.89 0.13 13.41
N LYS A 48 -2.49 -0.54 12.41
CA LYS A 48 -1.73 -1.10 11.28
C LYS A 48 -0.99 0.01 10.53
N ARG A 49 -1.68 1.11 10.24
CA ARG A 49 -1.09 2.29 9.60
C ARG A 49 0.04 2.88 10.44
N ASN A 50 -0.14 3.01 11.76
CA ASN A 50 0.92 3.48 12.66
C ASN A 50 2.16 2.57 12.65
N GLN A 51 1.99 1.24 12.63
CA GLN A 51 3.12 0.30 12.52
C GLN A 51 3.86 0.47 11.20
N LEU A 52 3.13 0.58 10.08
CA LEU A 52 3.73 0.85 8.76
C LEU A 52 4.50 2.18 8.75
N LEU A 53 3.97 3.23 9.38
CA LEU A 53 4.65 4.52 9.50
C LEU A 53 5.97 4.45 10.28
N GLN A 54 6.10 3.56 11.27
CA GLN A 54 7.37 3.37 11.99
C GLN A 54 8.46 2.72 11.11
N LEU A 55 8.06 1.98 10.08
CA LEU A 55 8.97 1.31 9.15
C LEU A 55 9.29 2.16 7.91
N ALA A 56 8.44 3.15 7.62
CA ALA A 56 8.60 4.02 6.46
C ALA A 56 9.83 4.94 6.60
N SER A 57 10.55 5.12 5.49
CA SER A 57 11.73 5.96 5.37
C SER A 57 11.55 7.12 4.39
N GLY A 58 10.48 7.11 3.60
CA GLY A 58 10.17 8.16 2.62
C GLY A 58 9.77 9.51 3.22
N GLU A 59 10.03 10.59 2.47
CA GLU A 59 9.63 11.97 2.82
C GLU A 59 8.10 12.15 2.87
N GLY A 60 7.36 11.35 2.10
CA GLY A 60 5.90 11.33 2.09
C GLY A 60 5.39 9.90 2.10
N VAL A 61 4.20 9.72 2.68
CA VAL A 61 3.54 8.41 2.81
C VAL A 61 2.21 8.43 2.07
N ALA A 62 1.97 7.39 1.29
CA ALA A 62 0.68 7.11 0.68
C ALA A 62 0.12 5.81 1.27
N HIS A 63 -1.16 5.83 1.67
CA HIS A 63 -1.87 4.64 2.08
C HIS A 63 -2.59 4.03 0.88
N PHE A 64 -2.41 2.73 0.69
CA PHE A 64 -3.13 1.93 -0.29
C PHE A 64 -3.94 0.89 0.46
N ASP A 65 -5.23 0.77 0.14
CA ASP A 65 -6.05 -0.32 0.63
C ASP A 65 -5.94 -1.51 -0.34
N ASP A 66 -6.00 -2.73 0.18
CA ASP A 66 -5.70 -3.98 -0.54
C ASP A 66 -6.85 -4.45 -1.47
N ASP A 67 -8.01 -3.79 -1.39
CA ASP A 67 -9.19 -4.01 -2.21
C ASP A 67 -9.35 -2.99 -3.35
N ASN A 68 -8.40 -2.07 -3.51
CA ASN A 68 -8.43 -1.02 -4.54
C ASN A 68 -7.39 -1.23 -5.65
N LEU A 69 -7.74 -0.83 -6.86
CA LEU A 69 -6.83 -0.72 -7.99
C LEU A 69 -6.46 0.74 -8.25
N TYR A 70 -5.18 0.98 -8.50
CA TYR A 70 -4.64 2.32 -8.73
C TYR A 70 -3.98 2.36 -10.10
N ALA A 71 -4.24 3.43 -10.86
CA ALA A 71 -3.60 3.64 -12.16
C ALA A 71 -2.07 3.80 -12.00
N PRO A 72 -1.25 3.43 -13.01
CA PRO A 72 0.21 3.51 -12.92
C PRO A 72 0.73 4.91 -12.52
N GLU A 73 0.03 5.97 -12.94
CA GLU A 73 0.39 7.37 -12.70
C GLU A 73 -0.18 7.92 -11.40
N TYR A 74 -1.00 7.16 -10.66
CA TYR A 74 -1.74 7.64 -9.48
C TYR A 74 -0.81 8.33 -8.48
N LEU A 75 0.28 7.67 -8.08
CA LEU A 75 1.18 8.20 -7.05
C LEU A 75 1.93 9.45 -7.54
N SER A 76 2.33 9.53 -8.81
CA SER A 76 2.94 10.74 -9.37
C SER A 76 1.96 11.91 -9.34
N THR A 77 0.73 11.71 -9.80
CA THR A 77 -0.32 12.73 -9.80
C THR A 77 -0.62 13.25 -8.40
N MET A 78 -0.72 12.36 -7.42
CA MET A 78 -0.97 12.75 -6.02
C MET A 78 0.22 13.52 -5.42
N VAL A 79 1.45 13.07 -5.62
CA VAL A 79 2.65 13.75 -5.10
C VAL A 79 2.84 15.12 -5.75
N GLU A 80 2.60 15.24 -7.06
CA GLU A 80 2.63 16.52 -7.77
C GLU A 80 1.59 17.49 -7.22
N SER A 81 0.37 17.01 -6.96
CA SER A 81 -0.72 17.81 -6.39
C SER A 81 -0.39 18.28 -4.97
N LEU A 82 0.19 17.41 -4.13
CA LEU A 82 0.67 17.75 -2.79
C LEU A 82 1.73 18.87 -2.84
N ARG A 83 2.72 18.73 -3.72
CA ARG A 83 3.82 19.70 -3.87
C ARG A 83 3.34 21.04 -4.42
N ALA A 84 2.52 21.02 -5.47
CA ALA A 84 2.02 22.23 -6.12
C ALA A 84 1.14 23.06 -5.17
N SER A 85 0.31 22.39 -4.36
CA SER A 85 -0.54 23.05 -3.36
C SER A 85 0.20 23.48 -2.09
N ARG A 86 1.41 22.95 -1.85
CA ARG A 86 2.15 23.10 -0.58
C ARG A 86 1.34 22.60 0.64
N ALA A 87 0.42 21.67 0.43
CA ALA A 87 -0.35 21.06 1.50
C ALA A 87 0.46 20.00 2.25
N GLN A 88 0.05 19.65 3.48
CA GLN A 88 0.61 18.51 4.20
C GLN A 88 -0.11 17.19 3.89
N LEU A 89 -1.30 17.25 3.31
CA LEU A 89 -2.12 16.09 2.95
C LEU A 89 -2.84 16.35 1.63
N VAL A 90 -3.01 15.31 0.82
CA VAL A 90 -3.83 15.32 -0.37
C VAL A 90 -4.65 14.03 -0.42
N GLU A 91 -5.89 14.13 -0.89
CA GLU A 91 -6.79 13.01 -1.09
C GLU A 91 -7.46 13.18 -2.46
N LEU A 92 -7.61 12.07 -3.19
CA LEU A 92 -8.41 12.07 -4.41
C LEU A 92 -9.82 11.65 -4.04
N VAL A 93 -10.78 12.55 -4.22
CA VAL A 93 -12.19 12.27 -3.97
C VAL A 93 -12.93 12.33 -5.30
N GLY A 94 -13.63 11.25 -5.64
CA GLY A 94 -14.48 11.18 -6.82
C GLY A 94 -15.41 9.98 -6.73
N THR A 95 -16.71 10.23 -6.87
CA THR A 95 -17.72 9.17 -6.94
C THR A 95 -18.21 9.08 -8.36
N PHE A 96 -18.02 7.93 -8.99
CA PHE A 96 -18.55 7.62 -10.31
C PHE A 96 -19.49 6.44 -10.16
N ALA A 97 -20.77 6.64 -10.49
CA ALA A 97 -21.75 5.57 -10.57
C ALA A 97 -22.04 5.29 -12.04
N TRP A 98 -21.98 4.04 -12.43
CA TRP A 98 -22.51 3.60 -13.71
C TRP A 98 -23.98 3.24 -13.51
N GLU A 99 -24.88 3.96 -14.19
CA GLU A 99 -26.27 3.55 -14.38
C GLU A 99 -26.41 2.92 -15.78
N PRO A 100 -27.08 1.75 -15.89
CA PRO A 100 -27.25 1.03 -17.16
C PRO A 100 -28.00 1.82 -18.24
#